data_AF-A0A081CVI0-F1
#
_entry.id   AF-A0A081CVI0-F1
#
_cell.length_a   1.000
_cell.length_b   1.000
_cell.length_c   1.000
_cell.angle_alpha   90.00
_cell.angle_beta   90.00
_cell.angle_gamma   90.00
#
_symmetry.space_group_name_H-M   'P 1'
#
loop_
_entity.id
_entity.type
_entity.pdbx_description
1 polymer ?
#
loop_
_entity_poly.entity_id
_entity_poly.type
_entity_poly.pdbx_seq_one_letter_code
_entity_poly.pdbx_strand_id
1 'polypeptide(L)'
;MSDRNRNSLEKLIYAVSWVDDDGTPVDSVPDRFQSLYLIRSDYTGVEQINSWPLSRKGFSSLTIRDAVTLGFSTIEYLALIKYEEEFYQTVQSEEELDALIETSPSQSPR
;
A
#
# COMPACT_ATOMS: atom_id res chain seq x y z
N MET A 1 30.28 -7.04 22.79
CA MET A 1 29.74 -7.21 21.44
C MET A 1 28.32 -7.73 21.57
N SER A 2 27.33 -6.86 21.53
CA SER A 2 25.94 -7.28 21.39
C SER A 2 25.50 -6.80 20.02
N ASP A 3 25.38 -7.74 19.09
CA ASP A 3 24.57 -7.59 17.88
C ASP A 3 23.13 -7.34 18.32
N ARG A 4 22.82 -6.08 18.68
CA ARG A 4 21.44 -5.62 18.82
C ARG A 4 20.89 -5.47 17.41
N ASN A 5 20.54 -6.63 16.84
CA ASN A 5 19.36 -6.85 16.02
C ASN A 5 18.99 -5.68 15.09
N ARG A 6 19.74 -5.53 14.00
CA ARG A 6 19.36 -4.66 12.88
C ARG A 6 18.05 -5.08 12.19
N ASN A 7 17.46 -6.21 12.59
CA ASN A 7 16.18 -6.72 12.08
C ASN A 7 14.94 -6.19 12.82
N SER A 8 15.07 -5.36 13.86
CA SER A 8 13.95 -4.92 14.70
C SER A 8 13.08 -3.77 14.15
N LEU A 9 13.20 -3.42 12.87
CA LEU A 9 12.35 -2.42 12.22
C LEU A 9 11.33 -3.07 11.26
N GLU A 10 11.03 -4.36 11.43
CA GLU A 10 9.88 -4.94 10.74
C GLU A 10 8.60 -4.28 11.28
N LYS A 11 7.80 -3.74 10.36
CA LYS A 11 6.52 -3.12 10.67
C LYS A 11 5.63 -4.18 11.32
N LEU A 12 5.35 -4.02 12.61
CA LEU A 12 4.56 -4.97 13.41
C LEU A 12 3.08 -5.07 12.99
N ILE A 13 2.67 -4.30 11.99
CA ILE A 13 1.31 -4.28 11.43
C ILE A 13 1.43 -4.27 9.90
N TYR A 14 0.85 -5.25 9.22
CA TYR A 14 0.95 -5.42 7.76
C TYR A 14 -0.42 -5.67 7.14
N ALA A 15 -0.54 -5.41 5.85
CA ALA A 15 -1.75 -5.68 5.08
C ALA A 15 -1.91 -7.18 4.80
N VAL A 16 -3.14 -7.68 4.82
CA VAL A 16 -3.47 -9.09 4.60
C VAL A 16 -4.26 -9.31 3.32
N SER A 17 -5.39 -8.61 3.16
CA SER A 17 -6.28 -8.73 2.01
C SER A 17 -7.20 -7.53 1.92
N TRP A 18 -7.88 -7.39 0.79
CA TRP A 18 -9.03 -6.50 0.68
C TRP A 18 -10.22 -7.02 1.48
N VAL A 19 -11.21 -6.14 1.73
CA VAL A 19 -12.52 -6.53 2.25
C VAL A 19 -13.65 -5.93 1.41
N ASP A 20 -14.78 -6.64 1.36
CA ASP A 20 -16.03 -6.13 0.81
C ASP A 20 -16.81 -5.26 1.82
N ASP A 21 -18.01 -4.81 1.42
CA ASP A 21 -18.89 -3.96 2.23
C ASP A 21 -19.37 -4.64 3.52
N ASP A 22 -19.39 -5.98 3.55
CA ASP A 22 -19.73 -6.78 4.73
C ASP A 22 -18.50 -7.02 5.63
N GLY A 23 -17.32 -6.54 5.23
CA GLY A 23 -16.06 -6.72 5.94
C GLY A 23 -15.42 -8.09 5.71
N THR A 24 -15.87 -8.83 4.69
CA THR A 24 -15.37 -10.17 4.36
C THR A 24 -14.12 -10.07 3.49
N PRO A 25 -13.06 -10.85 3.75
CA PRO A 25 -11.87 -10.90 2.89
C PRO A 25 -12.20 -11.25 1.44
N VAL A 26 -11.65 -10.48 0.49
CA VAL A 26 -11.78 -10.73 -0.95
C VAL A 26 -10.44 -10.58 -1.68
N ASP A 27 -10.30 -11.27 -2.81
CA ASP A 27 -9.05 -11.29 -3.60
C ASP A 27 -8.88 -10.03 -4.47
N SER A 28 -9.98 -9.40 -4.87
CA SER A 28 -9.98 -8.24 -5.76
C SER A 28 -11.12 -7.30 -5.43
N VAL A 29 -10.91 -6.02 -5.70
CA VAL A 29 -11.89 -4.95 -5.52
C VAL A 29 -12.00 -4.11 -6.80
N PRO A 30 -13.13 -3.42 -7.04
CA PRO A 30 -13.29 -2.57 -8.21
C PRO A 30 -12.29 -1.40 -8.27
N ASP A 31 -11.98 -0.81 -7.11
CA ASP A 31 -11.03 0.30 -6.98
C ASP A 31 -10.22 0.12 -5.69
N ARG A 32 -8.92 -0.13 -5.80
CA ARG A 32 -8.01 -0.37 -4.67
C ARG A 32 -7.81 0.88 -3.80
N PHE A 33 -8.01 2.07 -4.34
CA PHE A 33 -7.82 3.33 -3.60
C PHE A 33 -9.00 3.64 -2.70
N GLN A 34 -10.22 3.26 -3.08
CA GLN A 34 -11.43 3.51 -2.30
C GLN A 34 -11.79 2.35 -1.35
N SER A 35 -11.19 1.19 -1.54
CA SER A 35 -11.49 -0.01 -0.76
C SER A 35 -10.78 -0.04 0.59
N LEU A 36 -11.43 -0.71 1.56
CA LEU A 36 -10.82 -1.03 2.84
C LEU A 36 -10.09 -2.37 2.77
N TYR A 37 -9.18 -2.58 3.69
CA TYR A 37 -8.35 -3.79 3.74
C TYR A 37 -8.09 -4.22 5.17
N LEU A 38 -7.85 -5.51 5.36
CA LEU A 38 -7.44 -6.08 6.62
C LEU A 38 -5.97 -5.81 6.89
N ILE A 39 -5.70 -5.45 8.15
CA ILE A 39 -4.36 -5.39 8.70
C ILE A 39 -4.25 -6.37 9.85
N ARG A 40 -3.07 -6.97 9.98
CA ARG A 40 -2.75 -7.88 11.08
C ARG A 40 -1.57 -7.36 11.87
N SER A 41 -1.66 -7.43 13.19
CA SER A 41 -0.50 -7.22 14.04
C SER A 41 0.27 -8.52 14.22
N ASP A 42 1.58 -8.53 13.90
CA ASP A 42 2.44 -9.68 14.18
C ASP A 42 2.65 -9.91 15.68
N TYR A 43 2.56 -8.84 16.48
CA TYR A 43 2.76 -8.93 17.93
C TYR A 43 1.58 -9.61 18.64
N THR A 44 0.34 -9.25 18.28
CA THR A 44 -0.87 -9.79 18.94
C THR A 44 -1.56 -10.89 18.14
N GLY A 45 -1.23 -11.02 16.85
CA GLY A 45 -1.95 -11.87 15.89
C GLY A 45 -3.33 -11.36 15.50
N VAL A 46 -3.78 -10.22 16.06
CA VAL A 46 -5.14 -9.69 15.85
C VAL A 46 -5.24 -9.07 14.45
N GLU A 47 -6.33 -9.41 13.77
CA GLU A 47 -6.74 -8.82 12.51
C GLU A 47 -7.84 -7.78 12.75
N GLN A 48 -7.77 -6.68 12.01
CA GLN A 48 -8.79 -5.64 12.03
C GLN A 48 -8.88 -4.97 10.66
N ILE A 49 -10.07 -4.47 10.33
CA ILE A 49 -10.25 -3.67 9.11
C ILE A 49 -9.59 -2.31 9.36
N ASN A 50 -8.72 -1.90 8.44
CA ASN A 50 -8.11 -0.59 8.51
C ASN A 50 -9.19 0.48 8.33
N SER A 51 -9.21 1.50 9.20
CA SER A 51 -10.32 2.45 9.27
C SER A 51 -10.36 3.45 8.11
N TRP A 52 -9.32 3.50 7.28
CA TRP A 52 -9.21 4.45 6.17
C TRP A 52 -8.76 3.76 4.88
N PRO A 53 -9.36 4.11 3.74
CA PRO A 53 -8.92 3.63 2.44
C PRO A 53 -7.59 4.27 2.03
N LEU A 54 -6.94 3.74 1.00
CA LEU A 54 -5.64 4.21 0.55
C LEU A 54 -5.68 5.63 -0.02
N SER A 55 -6.78 6.02 -0.66
CA SER A 55 -7.03 7.39 -1.14
C SER A 55 -6.92 8.45 -0.04
N ARG A 56 -7.12 8.07 1.22
CA ARG A 56 -6.95 8.96 2.37
C ARG A 56 -5.65 8.77 3.12
N LYS A 57 -5.18 7.53 3.24
CA LYS A 57 -4.03 7.17 4.08
C LYS A 57 -2.69 7.32 3.36
N GLY A 58 -2.68 7.06 2.05
CA GLY A 58 -1.48 7.01 1.23
C GLY A 58 -0.60 5.78 1.45
N PHE A 59 0.43 5.69 0.64
CA PHE A 59 1.39 4.60 0.51
C PHE A 59 2.63 4.78 1.38
N SER A 60 2.94 6.01 1.81
CA SER A 60 4.04 6.28 2.74
C SER A 60 3.97 5.49 4.06
N SER A 61 2.76 5.06 4.45
CA SER A 61 2.51 4.23 5.64
C SER A 61 2.56 2.72 5.37
N LEU A 62 2.65 2.30 4.10
CA LEU A 62 2.72 0.91 3.66
C LEU A 62 4.16 0.53 3.32
N THR A 63 4.49 -0.73 3.56
CA THR A 63 5.70 -1.31 2.98
C THR A 63 5.42 -1.75 1.55
N ILE A 64 6.47 -1.92 0.73
CA ILE A 64 6.35 -2.54 -0.59
C ILE A 64 5.69 -3.94 -0.51
N ARG A 65 5.97 -4.71 0.56
CA ARG A 65 5.33 -6.01 0.78
C ARG A 65 3.83 -5.86 0.96
N ASP A 66 3.39 -4.89 1.77
CA ASP A 66 1.96 -4.61 1.95
C ASP A 66 1.29 -4.25 0.62
N ALA A 67 1.94 -3.40 -0.17
CA ALA A 67 1.41 -2.99 -1.48
C ALA A 67 1.27 -4.18 -2.43
N VAL A 68 2.28 -5.07 -2.49
CA VAL A 68 2.21 -6.29 -3.29
C VAL A 68 1.12 -7.25 -2.80
N THR A 69 0.95 -7.39 -1.48
CA THR A 69 -0.16 -8.17 -0.91
C THR A 69 -1.52 -7.64 -1.34
N LEU A 70 -1.65 -6.32 -1.45
CA LEU A 70 -2.85 -5.62 -1.91
C LEU A 70 -2.99 -5.60 -3.45
N GLY A 71 -2.12 -6.30 -4.18
CA GLY A 71 -2.21 -6.43 -5.63
C GLY A 71 -1.60 -5.27 -6.41
N PHE A 72 -0.78 -4.42 -5.79
CA PHE A 72 0.04 -3.43 -6.51
C PHE A 72 1.36 -4.06 -6.95
N SER A 73 1.75 -3.81 -8.19
CA SER A 73 3.09 -4.06 -8.68
C SER A 73 4.12 -3.15 -8.00
N THR A 74 5.39 -3.54 -8.07
CA THR A 74 6.50 -2.70 -7.61
C THR A 74 6.58 -1.37 -8.37
N ILE A 75 6.19 -1.34 -9.65
CA ILE A 75 6.21 -0.12 -10.47
C ILE A 75 5.15 0.86 -9.97
N GLU A 76 3.91 0.39 -9.76
CA GLU A 76 2.83 1.19 -9.19
C GLU A 76 3.23 1.74 -7.81
N TYR A 77 3.76 0.89 -6.93
CA TYR A 77 4.19 1.31 -5.59
C TYR A 77 5.23 2.45 -5.64
N LEU A 78 6.26 2.32 -6.48
CA LEU A 78 7.31 3.34 -6.60
C LEU A 78 6.77 4.65 -7.20
N ALA A 79 5.87 4.55 -8.18
CA ALA A 79 5.22 5.72 -8.76
C ALA A 79 4.37 6.47 -7.71
N LEU A 80 3.61 5.73 -6.90
CA LEU A 80 2.75 6.27 -5.84
C LEU A 80 3.55 6.95 -4.73
N ILE A 81 4.62 6.33 -4.24
CA ILE A 81 5.51 6.95 -3.25
C ILE A 81 6.10 8.25 -3.79
N LYS A 82 6.62 8.22 -5.03
CA LYS A 82 7.19 9.41 -5.65
C LYS A 82 6.15 10.54 -5.80
N TYR A 83 4.93 10.20 -6.21
CA TYR A 83 3.84 11.17 -6.32
C TYR A 83 3.49 11.80 -4.97
N GLU A 84 3.35 10.98 -3.91
CA GLU A 84 3.06 11.48 -2.56
C GLU A 84 4.17 12.39 -2.02
N GLU A 85 5.44 12.06 -2.29
CA GLU A 85 6.58 12.88 -1.88
C GLU A 85 6.65 14.22 -2.64
N GLU A 86 6.31 14.22 -3.93
CA GLU A 86 6.39 15.41 -4.78
C GLU A 86 5.23 16.38 -4.53
N PHE A 87 4.00 15.85 -4.42
CA PHE A 87 2.79 16.66 -4.37
C PHE A 87 2.15 16.76 -2.99
N TYR A 88 2.61 15.98 -2.00
CA TYR A 88 2.00 15.86 -0.68
C TYR A 88 0.49 15.52 -0.75
N GLN A 89 0.11 14.78 -1.79
CA GLN A 89 -1.25 14.34 -2.08
C GLN A 89 -1.25 12.85 -2.37
N THR A 90 -2.36 12.19 -2.05
CA THR A 90 -2.59 10.78 -2.33
C THR A 90 -3.33 10.63 -3.66
N VAL A 91 -3.02 9.58 -4.40
CA VAL A 91 -3.80 9.18 -5.57
C VAL A 91 -5.19 8.72 -5.14
N GLN A 92 -6.22 9.11 -5.88
CA GLN A 92 -7.61 8.93 -5.49
C GLN A 92 -8.31 7.77 -6.19
N SER A 93 -7.84 7.30 -7.34
CA SER A 93 -8.47 6.20 -8.07
C SER A 93 -7.50 5.43 -8.97
N GLU A 94 -7.97 4.31 -9.51
CA GLU A 94 -7.23 3.53 -10.52
C GLU A 94 -6.92 4.36 -11.78
N GLU A 95 -7.86 5.19 -12.24
CA GLU A 95 -7.65 6.03 -13.42
C GLU A 95 -6.54 7.06 -13.21
N GLU A 96 -6.42 7.61 -11.99
CA GLU A 96 -5.32 8.51 -11.64
C GLU A 96 -3.98 7.77 -11.59
N LEU A 97 -3.96 6.52 -11.10
CA LEU A 97 -2.76 5.68 -11.12
C LEU A 97 -2.31 5.36 -12.55
N ASP A 98 -3.24 4.98 -13.43
CA ASP A 98 -2.96 4.72 -14.84
C ASP A 98 -2.37 5.96 -15.51
N ALA A 99 -2.99 7.13 -15.31
CA ALA A 99 -2.48 8.39 -15.84
C ALA A 99 -1.09 8.74 -15.29
N LEU A 100 -0.82 8.47 -14.00
CA LEU A 100 0.48 8.69 -13.37
C LEU A 100 1.58 7.82 -14.01
N ILE A 101 1.25 6.56 -14.31
CA ILE A 101 2.19 5.61 -14.90
C ILE A 101 2.45 5.94 -16.38
N GLU A 102 1.42 6.33 -17.12
CA GLU A 102 1.54 6.74 -18.52
C GLU A 102 2.38 8.02 -18.69
N THR A 103 2.25 8.96 -17.76
CA THR A 103 2.94 10.25 -17.79
C THR A 103 4.35 10.21 -17.21
N SER A 104 4.70 9.17 -16.46
CA SER A 104 6.06 8.95 -15.96
C SER A 104 6.95 8.49 -17.12
N PRO A 105 7.88 9.33 -17.65
CA PRO A 105 8.75 8.89 -18.73
C PRO A 105 9.61 7.73 -18.23
N SER A 106 9.49 6.59 -18.91
CA SER A 106 10.41 5.46 -18.83
C SER A 106 11.82 6.02 -18.70
N GLN A 107 12.55 5.64 -17.64
CA GLN A 107 13.94 6.05 -17.48
C GLN A 107 14.69 5.66 -18.76
N SER A 108 15.07 6.66 -19.57
CA SER A 108 15.93 6.45 -20.72
C SER A 108 17.23 5.81 -20.23
N PRO A 109 17.72 4.74 -20.88
CA PRO A 109 18.98 4.13 -20.50
C PRO A 109 20.09 5.19 -20.67
N ARG A 110 20.83 5.44 -19.59
CA ARG A 110 22.13 6.12 -19.67
C ARG A 110 23.21 5.11 -20.01
#